data_AF-A0A1S2PSY1-F1
#
_entry.id   AF-A0A1S2PSY1-F1
#
_cell.length_a   1.000
_cell.length_b   1.000
_cell.length_c   1.000
_cell.angle_alpha   90.00
_cell.angle_beta   90.00
_cell.angle_gamma   90.00
#
_symmetry.space_group_name_H-M   'P 1'
#
loop_
_entity.id
_entity.type
_entity.pdbx_description
1 polymer ?
#
loop_
_entity_poly.entity_id
_entity_poly.type
_entity_poly.pdbx_seq_one_letter_code
_entity_poly.pdbx_strand_id
1 'polypeptide(L)' 'MSGDADAMRPAHVVEFCALLGGGPKAAGSDGSGRSHAALAALPSAGHYGILAQPTLTAAIVPSCPQDLSPRSATRPR' A
#
# COMPACT_ATOMS: atom_id res chain seq x y z
N MET A 1 4.88 -1.09 1.64
CA MET A 1 6.03 -0.17 1.81
C MET A 1 7.29 -0.98 2.01
N SER A 2 8.46 -0.43 1.69
CA SER A 2 9.75 -1.04 2.02
C SER A 2 10.79 0.07 2.21
N GLY A 3 11.70 -0.16 3.16
CA GLY A 3 12.85 0.71 3.35
C GLY A 3 14.00 0.32 2.42
N ASP A 4 14.75 1.29 1.93
CA ASP A 4 15.95 1.07 1.09
C ASP A 4 17.14 0.47 1.88
N ALA A 5 17.14 0.62 3.21
CA ALA A 5 18.10 0.03 4.15
C ALA A 5 17.52 -1.20 4.90
N ASP A 6 16.47 -1.80 4.37
CA ASP A 6 15.91 -3.05 4.89
C ASP A 6 16.83 -4.24 4.54
N ALA A 7 16.82 -5.27 5.39
CA ALA A 7 17.46 -6.55 5.10
C ALA A 7 16.75 -7.30 3.95
N MET A 8 15.47 -6.98 3.71
CA MET A 8 14.73 -7.47 2.55
C MET A 8 15.16 -6.75 1.27
N ARG A 9 15.54 -7.53 0.25
CA ARG A 9 15.89 -6.99 -1.07
C ARG A 9 14.68 -6.28 -1.71
N PRO A 10 14.82 -5.05 -2.22
CA PRO A 10 13.71 -4.31 -2.84
C PRO A 10 13.00 -5.08 -3.96
N ALA A 11 13.73 -5.90 -4.73
CA ALA A 11 13.17 -6.71 -5.80
C ALA A 11 12.06 -7.66 -5.32
N HIS A 12 12.22 -8.31 -4.16
CA HIS A 12 11.21 -9.23 -3.64
C HIS A 12 9.93 -8.49 -3.23
N VAL A 13 10.06 -7.26 -2.73
CA VAL A 13 8.89 -6.44 -2.37
C VAL A 13 8.12 -6.02 -3.61
N VAL A 14 8.83 -5.69 -4.70
CA VAL A 14 8.20 -5.39 -6.00
C VAL A 14 7.45 -6.61 -6.52
N GLU A 15 8.06 -7.78 -6.51
CA GLU A 15 7.43 -9.05 -6.93
C GLU A 15 6.20 -9.37 -6.07
N PHE A 16 6.30 -9.23 -4.75
CA PHE A 16 5.18 -9.47 -3.84
C PHE A 16 4.02 -8.50 -4.11
N CYS A 17 4.29 -7.21 -4.31
CA CYS A 17 3.25 -6.25 -4.69
C CYS A 17 2.63 -6.59 -6.05
N ALA A 18 3.40 -7.11 -7.01
CA ALA A 18 2.87 -7.56 -8.29
C ALA A 18 1.88 -8.73 -8.14
N LEU A 19 2.18 -9.68 -7.26
CA LEU A 19 1.29 -10.81 -6.94
C LEU A 19 -0.04 -10.37 -6.31
N LEU A 20 -0.04 -9.24 -5.59
CA LEU A 20 -1.24 -8.64 -5.01
C LEU A 20 -2.05 -7.80 -6.04
N GLY A 21 -1.65 -7.82 -7.31
CA GLY A 21 -2.27 -7.04 -8.37
C GLY A 21 -1.81 -5.58 -8.40
N GLY A 22 -0.73 -5.23 -7.71
CA GLY A 22 0.00 -3.98 -7.93
C GLY A 22 0.78 -4.05 -9.25
N GLY A 23 1.09 -2.91 -9.88
CA GLY A 23 1.88 -2.90 -11.12
C GLY A 23 1.13 -2.44 -12.37
N PRO A 24 1.59 -2.79 -13.58
CA PRO A 24 1.64 -1.92 -14.77
C PRO A 24 0.30 -1.57 -15.43
N LYS A 25 -0.84 -1.99 -14.87
CA LYS A 25 -2.12 -1.49 -15.35
C LYS A 25 -2.29 -0.06 -14.87
N ALA A 26 -2.00 0.89 -15.76
CA ALA A 26 -2.29 2.29 -15.51
C ALA A 26 -3.78 2.43 -15.16
N ALA A 27 -4.05 3.13 -14.06
CA ALA A 27 -5.41 3.54 -13.76
C ALA A 27 -5.94 4.41 -14.91
N GLY A 28 -7.25 4.42 -15.10
CA GLY A 28 -7.91 5.41 -15.95
C GLY A 28 -7.52 6.83 -15.53
N SER A 29 -7.72 7.81 -16.42
CA SER A 29 -7.46 9.22 -16.11
C SER A 29 -8.28 9.73 -14.91
N ASP A 30 -9.40 9.08 -14.62
CA ASP A 30 -10.28 9.28 -13.47
C ASP A 30 -9.84 8.50 -12.22
N GLY A 31 -8.73 7.76 -12.29
CA GLY A 31 -8.24 6.88 -11.23
C GLY A 31 -8.93 5.51 -11.18
N SER A 32 -9.86 5.21 -12.09
CA SER A 32 -10.55 3.92 -12.13
C SER A 32 -9.58 2.76 -12.40
N GLY A 33 -9.84 1.60 -11.78
CA GLY A 33 -9.01 0.40 -11.96
C GLY A 33 -7.63 0.46 -11.29
N ARG A 34 -7.34 1.49 -10.49
CA ARG A 34 -6.13 1.55 -9.65
C ARG A 34 -6.16 0.42 -8.62
N SER A 35 -5.07 -0.34 -8.54
CA SER A 35 -4.93 -1.40 -7.53
C SER A 35 -4.84 -0.83 -6.12
N HIS A 36 -5.44 -1.52 -5.15
CA HIS A 36 -5.23 -1.25 -3.72
C HIS A 36 -3.86 -1.73 -3.22
N ALA A 37 -3.15 -2.58 -3.97
CA ALA A 37 -1.80 -3.01 -3.65
C ALA A 37 -0.77 -1.92 -4.00
N ALA A 38 -0.72 -0.88 -3.17
CA ALA A 38 0.20 0.24 -3.31
C ALA A 38 1.60 -0.07 -2.74
N LEU A 39 2.64 0.33 -3.47
CA LEU A 39 4.04 0.24 -3.04
C LEU A 39 4.64 1.63 -2.90
N ALA A 40 5.27 1.89 -1.75
CA ALA A 40 6.06 3.07 -1.47
C ALA A 40 7.45 2.66 -0.96
N ALA A 41 8.49 3.28 -1.50
CA ALA A 41 9.87 3.15 -1.03
C ALA A 41 10.17 4.29 -0.05
N LEU A 42 10.63 3.97 1.16
CA LEU A 42 10.98 4.95 2.19
C LEU A 42 12.51 5.06 2.29
N PRO A 43 13.10 6.24 2.07
CA PRO A 43 14.54 6.42 2.10
C PRO A 43 15.10 6.33 3.53
N SER A 44 16.30 5.77 3.65
CA SER A 44 17.02 5.55 4.91
C SER A 44 16.25 4.76 5.98
N ALA A 45 15.22 4.00 5.58
CA ALA A 45 14.43 3.21 6.50
C ALA A 45 14.94 1.76 6.53
N GLY A 46 15.17 1.23 7.73
CA GLY A 46 15.41 -0.19 7.96
C GLY A 46 14.15 -0.92 8.44
N HIS A 47 14.22 -2.25 8.55
CA HIS A 47 13.07 -3.12 8.86
C HIS A 47 12.25 -2.66 10.08
N TYR A 48 12.91 -2.36 11.19
CA TYR A 48 12.25 -1.90 12.42
C TYR A 48 12.12 -0.38 12.51
N GLY A 49 13.00 0.36 11.81
CA GLY A 49 13.01 1.83 11.81
C GLY A 49 11.91 2.44 10.94
N ILE A 50 11.30 1.65 10.05
CA ILE A 50 10.27 2.10 9.12
C ILE A 50 9.02 2.61 9.83
N LEU A 51 8.66 2.02 10.97
CA LEU A 51 7.49 2.39 11.76
C LEU A 51 7.62 3.78 12.42
N ALA A 52 8.85 4.25 12.61
CA ALA A 52 9.14 5.57 13.18
C ALA A 52 9.37 6.65 12.11
N GLN A 53 9.26 6.32 10.82
CA GLN A 53 9.53 7.28 9.76
C GLN A 53 8.42 8.34 9.70
N PRO A 54 8.76 9.64 9.69
CA PRO A 54 7.75 10.70 9.60
C PRO A 54 6.98 10.68 8.26
N THR A 55 7.58 10.12 7.21
CA THR A 55 6.97 9.97 5.88
C THR A 55 5.99 8.79 5.78
N LEU A 56 5.95 7.92 6.80
CA LEU A 56 5.12 6.72 6.83
C LEU A 56 3.65 7.00 6.61
N THR A 57 3.09 7.96 7.37
CA THR A 57 1.67 8.31 7.30
C THR A 57 1.27 8.77 5.91
N ALA A 58 2.09 9.65 5.29
CA ALA A 58 1.85 10.14 3.95
C ALA A 58 1.85 9.02 2.90
N ALA A 59 2.66 7.96 3.11
CA ALA A 59 2.71 6.81 2.22
C ALA A 59 1.50 5.87 2.35
N ILE A 60 0.89 5.75 3.53
CA ILE A 60 -0.20 4.80 3.80
C ILE A 60 -1.58 5.39 3.49
N VAL A 61 -1.83 6.64 3.91
CA VAL A 61 -3.16 7.28 3.84
C VAL A 61 -3.84 7.14 2.46
N PRO A 62 -3.15 7.34 1.31
CA PRO A 62 -3.79 7.21 -0.01
C PRO A 62 -4.33 5.80 -0.33
N SER A 63 -3.79 4.77 0.33
CA SER A 63 -4.21 3.37 0.14
C SER A 63 -5.26 2.91 1.15
N CYS A 64 -5.52 3.70 2.19
CA CYS A 64 -6.51 3.36 3.20
C CYS A 64 -7.92 3.44 2.58
N PRO A 65 -8.75 2.39 2.72
CA PRO A 65 -10.14 2.43 2.30
C PRO A 65 -10.86 3.61 2.93
N GLN A 66 -11.57 4.40 2.13
CA GLN A 66 -12.17 5.66 2.58
C GLN A 66 -13.46 5.44 3.40
N ASP A 67 -13.92 4.19 3.51
CA ASP A 67 -15.09 3.80 4.28
C ASP A 67 -14.80 2.51 5.07
N LEU A 68 -14.62 2.66 6.39
CA LEU A 68 -14.59 1.56 7.35
C LEU A 68 -15.91 1.46 8.13
N SER A 69 -16.96 2.16 7.69
CA SER A 69 -18.27 2.08 8.35
C SER A 69 -18.72 0.62 8.42
N PRO A 70 -19.17 0.13 9.59
CA PRO A 70 -19.68 -1.22 9.69
C PRO A 70 -20.81 -1.39 8.69
N ARG A 71 -20.66 -2.31 7.73
CA ARG A 71 -21.71 -2.64 6.77
C ARG A 71 -22.96 -2.96 7.58
N SER A 72 -23.98 -2.11 7.49
CA SER A 72 -25.28 -2.37 8.10
C SER A 72 -25.77 -3.73 7.60
N ALA A 73 -25.74 -4.74 8.47
CA ALA A 73 -26.28 -6.04 8.16
C ALA A 73 -27.79 -5.90 7.96
N THR A 74 -28.23 -5.93 6.71
CA THR A 74 -29.65 -5.97 6.37
C THR A 74 -30.22 -7.27 6.92
N ARG A 75 -30.92 -7.20 8.05
CA ARG A 75 -31.63 -8.35 8.62
C ARG A 75 -32.76 -8.74 7.65
N PRO A 76 -32.80 -9.96 7.10
CA PRO A 76 -33.93 -10.40 6.31
C PRO A 76 -35.17 -10.52 7.23
N ARG A 77 -36.33 -10.12 6.69
CA ARG A 77 -37.64 -10.18 7.34
C ARG A 77 -38.08 -11.61 7.56
#